data_AF-A0AAV9ZFG6-F1
#
_entry.id   AF-A0AAV9ZFG6-F1
#
_cell.length_a   1.000
_cell.length_b   1.000
_cell.length_c   1.000
_cell.angle_alpha   90.00
_cell.angle_beta   90.00
_cell.angle_gamma   90.00
#
_symmetry.space_group_name_H-M   'P 1'
#
loop_
_entity.id
_entity.type
_entity.pdbx_description
1 polymer ?
#
loop_
_entity_poly.entity_id
_entity_poly.type
_entity_poly.pdbx_seq_one_letter_code
_entity_poly.pdbx_strand_id
1 'polypeptide(L)'
;MWFNVFVSFVISSGVALAQSPVWGQCGGMGWTGRTLIRAPGSTCTFSNNWYSQCLPGAATTTATTTTTSITTTSSAPGSTSTTGLNLRLLPLGDSITFGLESSDGNGYRNALHKLLEPGNTVNFIGSLKAGTMADNDNEGHSGATIAQIQQFSTNSAALPARPNLVLLMAGTNDVFGGSISTGPNRLSTLIDSIFSACPDAALIVATLIPLNGGQSSVDTYNQAVTQLVAQRKAAGQHILLASMASITAGDLADGVHPNDGGYVKMANAWFPVIQQAAANGWIGQPV
;
A
#
# COMPACT_ATOMS: atom_id res chain seq x y z
N MET A 1 -61.44 18.81 -43.20
CA MET A 1 -60.50 19.78 -42.61
C MET A 1 -60.35 19.46 -41.13
N TRP A 2 -59.31 18.73 -40.75
CA TRP A 2 -58.93 18.48 -39.35
C TRP A 2 -57.43 18.75 -39.24
N PHE A 3 -57.05 19.69 -38.38
CA PHE A 3 -55.66 20.06 -38.08
C PHE A 3 -55.12 19.08 -37.03
N ASN A 4 -53.95 18.47 -37.28
CA ASN A 4 -53.17 17.80 -36.25
C ASN A 4 -51.86 18.57 -36.06
N VAL A 5 -51.71 19.15 -34.88
CA VAL A 5 -50.49 19.82 -34.41
C VAL A 5 -49.57 18.74 -33.85
N PHE A 6 -48.39 18.55 -34.46
CA PHE A 6 -47.32 17.75 -33.86
C PHE A 6 -46.46 18.64 -32.96
N VAL A 7 -46.48 18.37 -31.66
CA VAL A 7 -45.54 18.95 -30.69
C VAL A 7 -44.31 18.05 -30.64
N SER A 8 -43.18 18.51 -31.19
CA SER A 8 -41.89 17.84 -31.03
C SER A 8 -41.33 18.10 -29.63
N PHE A 9 -41.21 17.04 -28.83
CA PHE A 9 -40.43 17.05 -27.60
C PHE A 9 -38.96 16.81 -27.94
N VAL A 10 -38.12 17.84 -27.78
CA VAL A 10 -36.66 17.68 -27.80
C VAL A 10 -36.23 17.17 -26.44
N ILE A 11 -35.88 15.87 -26.36
CA ILE A 11 -35.22 15.31 -25.18
C ILE A 11 -33.75 15.75 -25.25
N SER A 12 -33.40 16.76 -24.44
CA SER A 12 -32.01 17.14 -24.24
C SER A 12 -31.34 16.09 -23.36
N SER A 13 -30.60 15.17 -23.98
CA SER A 13 -29.71 14.25 -23.27
C SER A 13 -28.58 15.06 -22.64
N GLY A 14 -28.73 15.45 -21.38
CA GLY A 14 -27.64 15.98 -20.59
C GLY A 14 -26.50 14.95 -20.53
N VAL A 15 -25.35 15.28 -21.12
CA VAL A 15 -24.11 14.53 -20.89
C VAL A 15 -23.76 14.67 -19.41
N ALA A 16 -24.12 13.67 -18.60
CA ALA A 16 -23.58 13.54 -17.27
C ALA A 16 -22.09 13.23 -17.40
N LEU A 17 -21.23 14.23 -17.16
CA LEU A 17 -19.80 14.02 -17.05
C LEU A 17 -19.55 13.00 -15.92
N ALA A 18 -19.10 11.81 -16.29
CA ALA A 18 -18.74 10.78 -15.34
C ALA A 18 -17.51 11.25 -14.55
N GLN A 19 -17.56 11.12 -13.24
CA GLN A 19 -16.57 11.64 -12.27
C GLN A 19 -15.85 10.47 -11.58
N SER A 20 -14.66 10.70 -11.00
CA SER A 20 -13.92 9.64 -10.29
C SER A 20 -14.67 9.21 -9.02
N PRO A 21 -14.85 7.89 -8.79
CA PRO A 21 -15.43 7.39 -7.55
C PRO A 21 -14.51 7.66 -6.37
N VAL A 22 -15.08 7.68 -5.16
CA VAL A 22 -14.27 7.66 -3.93
C VAL A 22 -13.38 6.41 -3.95
N TRP A 23 -12.11 6.58 -3.59
CA TRP A 23 -11.00 5.62 -3.70
C TRP A 23 -10.48 5.36 -5.14
N GLY A 24 -11.07 5.98 -6.16
CA GLY A 24 -10.58 5.90 -7.53
C GLY A 24 -9.40 6.83 -7.83
N GLN A 25 -8.64 6.52 -8.88
CA GLN A 25 -7.61 7.44 -9.40
C GLN A 25 -8.26 8.72 -9.93
N CYS A 26 -7.66 9.86 -9.58
CA CYS A 26 -8.12 11.18 -9.97
C CYS A 26 -7.01 12.06 -10.56
N GLY A 27 -5.78 11.53 -10.66
CA GLY A 27 -4.64 12.25 -11.23
C GLY A 27 -3.39 11.38 -11.37
N GLY A 28 -2.33 11.96 -11.94
CA GLY A 28 -1.06 11.31 -12.23
C GLY A 28 -0.54 11.59 -13.63
N MET A 29 0.78 11.59 -13.81
CA MET A 29 1.45 11.73 -15.10
C MET A 29 1.05 10.58 -16.04
N GLY A 30 0.44 10.93 -17.18
CA GLY A 30 -0.11 9.97 -18.15
C GLY A 30 -1.57 9.56 -17.91
N TRP A 31 -2.21 10.03 -16.82
CA TRP A 31 -3.64 9.75 -16.56
C TRP A 31 -4.53 10.52 -17.53
N THR A 32 -5.25 9.77 -18.40
CA THR A 32 -6.26 10.31 -19.31
C THR A 32 -7.68 10.14 -18.79
N GLY A 33 -7.83 9.55 -17.60
CA GLY A 33 -9.12 9.34 -16.96
C GLY A 33 -9.66 10.60 -16.28
N ARG A 34 -10.68 10.40 -15.43
CA ARG A 34 -11.44 11.50 -14.84
C ARG A 34 -10.61 12.23 -13.78
N THR A 35 -10.68 13.55 -13.78
CA THR A 35 -10.00 14.43 -12.81
C THR A 35 -10.97 15.10 -11.83
N LEU A 36 -12.27 15.09 -12.16
CA LEU A 36 -13.34 15.67 -11.34
C LEU A 36 -13.89 14.61 -10.37
N ILE A 37 -13.99 14.97 -9.10
CA ILE A 37 -14.51 14.12 -8.01
C ILE A 37 -16.01 14.33 -7.85
N ARG A 38 -16.77 13.23 -7.68
CA ARG A 38 -18.24 13.25 -7.52
C ARG A 38 -18.71 13.49 -6.10
N ALA A 39 -17.99 12.93 -5.13
CA ALA A 39 -18.51 12.81 -3.77
C ALA A 39 -18.35 14.13 -3.01
N PRO A 40 -19.44 14.72 -2.47
CA PRO A 40 -19.37 15.85 -1.57
C PRO A 40 -18.44 15.50 -0.40
N GLY A 41 -17.48 16.38 -0.14
CA GLY A 41 -16.49 16.17 0.91
C GLY A 41 -15.27 15.35 0.51
N SER A 42 -15.15 14.80 -0.70
CA SER A 42 -13.94 14.09 -1.15
C SER A 42 -12.94 15.01 -1.86
N THR A 43 -11.63 14.71 -1.78
CA THR A 43 -10.55 15.50 -2.42
C THR A 43 -9.57 14.59 -3.15
N CYS A 44 -8.99 15.11 -4.24
CA CYS A 44 -7.99 14.39 -5.03
C CYS A 44 -6.65 14.59 -4.36
N THR A 45 -6.19 13.58 -3.62
CA THR A 45 -4.95 13.65 -2.88
C THR A 45 -3.82 13.12 -3.75
N PHE A 46 -2.83 13.97 -3.99
CA PHE A 46 -1.59 13.57 -4.65
C PHE A 46 -0.89 12.50 -3.84
N SER A 47 -0.52 11.38 -4.49
CA SER A 47 0.25 10.31 -3.84
C SER A 47 1.66 10.25 -4.42
N ASN A 48 1.79 10.27 -5.74
CA ASN A 48 3.07 10.38 -6.43
C ASN A 48 2.88 10.97 -7.83
N ASN A 49 4.00 11.12 -8.56
CA ASN A 49 4.01 11.77 -9.86
C ASN A 49 3.11 11.08 -10.90
N TRP A 50 2.82 9.78 -10.76
CA TRP A 50 1.98 8.98 -11.67
C TRP A 50 0.60 8.65 -11.10
N TYR A 51 0.30 9.00 -9.84
CA TYR A 51 -0.93 8.58 -9.17
C TYR A 51 -1.42 9.59 -8.11
N SER A 52 -2.69 9.99 -8.24
CA SER A 52 -3.46 10.71 -7.21
C SER A 52 -4.77 9.98 -6.96
N GLN A 53 -5.21 9.88 -5.71
CA GLN A 53 -6.41 9.14 -5.31
C GLN A 53 -7.50 10.06 -4.74
N CYS A 54 -8.75 9.79 -5.09
CA CYS A 54 -9.91 10.44 -4.50
C CYS A 54 -10.15 9.88 -3.08
N LEU A 55 -9.99 10.70 -2.05
CA LEU A 55 -10.20 10.30 -0.65
C LEU A 55 -11.41 11.03 -0.05
N PRO A 56 -12.20 10.40 0.85
CA PRO A 56 -13.24 11.10 1.61
C PRO A 56 -12.60 12.06 2.62
N GLY A 57 -13.02 13.32 2.61
CA GLY A 57 -12.63 14.33 3.60
C GLY A 57 -13.48 14.25 4.85
N ALA A 58 -12.89 14.59 5.99
CA ALA A 58 -13.57 14.62 7.27
C ALA A 58 -14.72 15.64 7.23
N ALA A 59 -15.94 15.20 7.53
CA ALA A 59 -17.08 16.10 7.66
C ALA A 59 -16.88 16.99 8.90
N THR A 60 -16.59 18.27 8.70
CA THR A 60 -16.64 19.26 9.77
C THR A 60 -18.10 19.56 10.08
N THR A 61 -18.66 18.93 11.10
CA THR A 61 -19.97 19.30 11.65
C THR A 61 -19.88 20.70 12.26
N THR A 62 -20.48 21.69 11.60
CA THR A 62 -20.66 23.04 12.14
C THR A 62 -21.66 22.98 13.29
N ALA A 63 -21.16 22.93 14.53
CA ALA A 63 -21.96 23.18 15.73
C ALA A 63 -21.78 24.65 16.15
N THR A 64 -22.81 25.45 15.99
CA THR A 64 -22.89 26.82 16.52
C THR A 64 -23.00 26.76 18.04
N THR A 65 -21.95 27.13 18.78
CA THR A 65 -22.02 27.33 20.23
C THR A 65 -21.28 28.59 20.64
N THR A 66 -21.97 29.39 21.45
CA THR A 66 -21.66 30.73 21.94
C THR A 66 -20.31 30.81 22.67
N THR A 67 -19.53 31.82 22.31
CA THR A 67 -18.17 32.11 22.79
C THR A 67 -18.16 32.46 24.28
N THR A 68 -17.51 31.64 25.10
CA THR A 68 -16.93 32.07 26.38
C THR A 68 -15.44 31.76 26.32
N SER A 69 -14.62 32.82 26.40
CA SER A 69 -13.17 32.78 26.22
C SER A 69 -12.51 32.09 27.41
N ILE A 70 -12.00 30.87 27.20
CA ILE A 70 -11.08 30.20 28.13
C ILE A 70 -9.79 29.95 27.36
N THR A 71 -8.70 30.54 27.84
CA THR A 71 -7.36 30.41 27.27
C THR A 71 -6.84 29.00 27.54
N THR A 72 -7.05 28.08 26.59
CA THR A 72 -6.33 26.81 26.54
C THR A 72 -5.25 26.90 25.48
N THR A 73 -3.99 26.78 25.91
CA THR A 73 -2.83 26.57 25.03
C THR A 73 -2.96 25.23 24.31
N SER A 74 -3.61 25.27 23.15
CA SER A 74 -3.63 24.18 22.17
C SER A 74 -2.29 24.19 21.43
N SER A 75 -1.38 23.29 21.79
CA SER A 75 -0.30 22.89 20.88
C SER A 75 -0.93 22.32 19.61
N ALA A 76 -0.66 22.96 18.47
CA ALA A 76 -1.02 22.42 17.17
C ALA A 76 -0.43 21.00 17.01
N PRO A 77 -1.08 20.08 16.26
CA PRO A 77 -0.48 18.81 15.92
C PRO A 77 0.87 19.09 15.26
N GLY A 78 1.95 18.53 15.81
CA GLY A 78 3.28 18.69 15.24
C GLY A 78 3.27 18.23 13.79
N SER A 79 3.79 19.07 12.90
CA SER A 79 4.19 18.66 11.56
C SER A 79 5.21 17.52 11.70
N THR A 80 4.76 16.28 11.59
CA THR A 80 5.62 15.10 11.63
C THR A 80 6.55 15.13 10.42
N SER A 81 7.85 15.27 10.69
CA SER A 81 8.89 15.29 9.67
C SER A 81 8.93 13.95 8.94
N THR A 82 8.93 13.97 7.61
CA THR A 82 9.15 12.79 6.76
C THR A 82 10.64 12.47 6.56
N THR A 83 11.52 13.22 7.23
CA THR A 83 12.97 13.07 7.26
C THR A 83 13.47 13.02 8.70
N GLY A 84 14.64 12.44 8.92
CA GLY A 84 15.23 12.21 10.24
C GLY A 84 14.77 10.90 10.88
N LEU A 85 14.16 10.00 10.11
CA LEU A 85 13.70 8.70 10.60
C LEU A 85 14.90 7.76 10.78
N ASN A 86 14.85 6.95 11.82
CA ASN A 86 15.71 5.79 11.99
C ASN A 86 14.88 4.54 11.69
N LEU A 87 14.97 4.01 10.47
CA LEU A 87 14.16 2.90 10.00
C LEU A 87 14.83 1.58 10.34
N ARG A 88 14.23 0.81 11.25
CA ARG A 88 14.47 -0.64 11.40
C ARG A 88 13.40 -1.34 10.57
N LEU A 89 13.71 -1.53 9.30
CA LEU A 89 12.75 -1.93 8.27
C LEU A 89 12.82 -3.43 8.05
N LEU A 90 11.70 -4.13 8.20
CA LEU A 90 11.59 -5.57 7.90
C LEU A 90 10.89 -5.78 6.54
N PRO A 91 11.61 -6.18 5.46
CA PRO A 91 11.00 -6.69 4.24
C PRO A 91 10.55 -8.14 4.49
N LEU A 92 9.24 -8.37 4.56
CA LEU A 92 8.65 -9.66 4.87
C LEU A 92 7.84 -10.20 3.68
N GLY A 93 8.13 -11.42 3.24
CA GLY A 93 7.36 -12.02 2.16
C GLY A 93 7.92 -13.33 1.63
N ASP A 94 7.70 -13.55 0.34
CA ASP A 94 8.12 -14.74 -0.39
C ASP A 94 9.37 -14.47 -1.27
N SER A 95 9.52 -15.22 -2.38
CA SER A 95 10.61 -15.09 -3.35
C SER A 95 10.70 -13.71 -3.98
N ILE A 96 9.59 -12.99 -4.09
CA ILE A 96 9.59 -11.64 -4.66
C ILE A 96 10.24 -10.66 -3.67
N THR A 97 10.02 -10.83 -2.37
CA THR A 97 10.74 -10.05 -1.35
C THR A 97 12.21 -10.44 -1.27
N PHE A 98 12.52 -11.73 -1.44
CA PHE A 98 13.91 -12.22 -1.51
C PHE A 98 14.67 -11.57 -2.68
N GLY A 99 13.98 -11.36 -3.81
CA GLY A 99 14.54 -10.71 -5.00
C GLY A 99 14.93 -11.68 -6.11
N LEU A 100 14.24 -12.83 -6.22
CA LEU A 100 14.47 -13.75 -7.34
C LEU A 100 14.24 -13.06 -8.68
N GLU A 101 15.01 -13.45 -9.69
CA GLU A 101 15.02 -12.86 -11.04
C GLU A 101 15.46 -11.38 -11.16
N SER A 102 15.89 -10.74 -10.06
CA SER A 102 16.67 -9.50 -10.19
C SER A 102 18.14 -9.86 -10.48
N SER A 103 18.75 -9.16 -11.43
CA SER A 103 20.12 -9.46 -11.90
C SER A 103 21.18 -9.31 -10.80
N ASP A 104 20.88 -8.49 -9.79
CA ASP A 104 21.72 -8.19 -8.65
C ASP A 104 21.29 -8.92 -7.36
N GLY A 105 20.21 -9.71 -7.40
CA GLY A 105 19.58 -10.39 -6.26
C GLY A 105 18.99 -9.48 -5.18
N ASN A 106 18.92 -8.17 -5.40
CA ASN A 106 18.42 -7.21 -4.41
C ASN A 106 16.89 -7.08 -4.40
N GLY A 107 16.20 -7.56 -5.46
CA GLY A 107 14.79 -7.26 -5.67
C GLY A 107 14.51 -5.76 -5.64
N TYR A 108 13.44 -5.35 -4.98
CA TYR A 108 13.10 -3.92 -4.82
C TYR A 108 13.94 -3.20 -3.74
N ARG A 109 14.67 -3.94 -2.89
CA ARG A 109 15.22 -3.42 -1.62
C ARG A 109 16.27 -2.34 -1.85
N ASN A 110 17.17 -2.52 -2.82
CA ASN A 110 18.21 -1.53 -3.12
C ASN A 110 17.64 -0.24 -3.74
N ALA A 111 16.68 -0.36 -4.66
CA ALA A 111 15.99 0.81 -5.21
C ALA A 111 15.23 1.57 -4.12
N LEU A 112 14.56 0.86 -3.21
CA LEU A 112 13.87 1.46 -2.08
C LEU A 112 14.82 2.11 -1.08
N HIS A 113 15.97 1.49 -0.78
CA HIS A 113 17.01 2.06 0.07
C HIS A 113 17.42 3.44 -0.42
N LYS A 114 17.72 3.57 -1.72
CA LYS A 114 18.13 4.84 -2.35
C LYS A 114 17.07 5.92 -2.29
N LEU A 115 15.79 5.54 -2.26
CA LEU A 115 14.68 6.49 -2.09
C LEU A 115 14.55 6.95 -0.63
N LEU A 116 14.86 6.07 0.33
CA LEU A 116 14.69 6.33 1.77
C LEU A 116 15.92 6.99 2.41
N GLU A 117 17.14 6.66 1.97
CA GLU A 117 18.39 7.16 2.56
C GLU A 117 18.53 8.69 2.61
N PRO A 118 17.97 9.50 1.68
CA PRO A 118 18.10 10.94 1.78
C PRO A 118 17.36 11.48 3.01
N GLY A 119 18.14 11.80 4.04
CA GLY A 119 17.64 12.34 5.30
C GLY A 119 17.19 11.29 6.32
N ASN A 120 17.33 9.98 6.06
CA ASN A 120 16.99 8.93 7.04
C ASN A 120 18.15 7.96 7.23
N THR A 121 18.19 7.30 8.39
CA THR A 121 18.98 6.08 8.57
C THR A 121 18.10 4.90 8.21
N VAL A 122 18.60 4.01 7.37
CA VAL A 122 17.88 2.80 6.94
C VAL A 122 18.71 1.60 7.36
N ASN A 123 18.07 0.68 8.08
CA ASN A 123 18.60 -0.60 8.48
C ASN A 123 17.54 -1.66 8.14
N PHE A 124 17.75 -2.36 7.03
CA PHE A 124 16.98 -3.56 6.74
C PHE A 124 17.33 -4.63 7.77
N ILE A 125 16.31 -5.38 8.19
CA ILE A 125 16.47 -6.50 9.11
C ILE A 125 15.78 -7.73 8.55
N GLY A 126 16.21 -8.88 9.06
CA GLY A 126 15.71 -10.18 8.69
C GLY A 126 16.76 -11.24 9.00
N SER A 127 16.37 -12.50 8.85
CA SER A 127 17.21 -13.67 9.05
C SER A 127 17.93 -14.12 7.78
N LEU A 128 17.51 -13.62 6.61
CA LEU A 128 18.09 -13.95 5.32
C LEU A 128 18.88 -12.77 4.76
N LYS A 129 19.88 -13.10 3.94
CA LYS A 129 20.66 -12.14 3.16
C LYS A 129 20.58 -12.50 1.69
N ALA A 130 20.29 -11.52 0.84
CA ALA A 130 20.21 -11.73 -0.60
C ALA A 130 20.56 -10.46 -1.38
N GLY A 131 21.38 -10.64 -2.42
CA GLY A 131 21.78 -9.59 -3.33
C GLY A 131 23.07 -8.87 -2.95
N THR A 132 23.50 -7.98 -3.84
CA THR A 132 24.79 -7.28 -3.81
C THR A 132 24.78 -5.94 -3.07
N MET A 133 23.63 -5.46 -2.60
CA MET A 133 23.55 -4.22 -1.82
C MET A 133 24.25 -4.36 -0.46
N ALA A 134 24.72 -3.25 0.10
CA ALA A 134 25.49 -3.28 1.36
C ALA A 134 24.66 -3.82 2.53
N ASP A 135 23.43 -3.33 2.67
CA ASP A 135 22.46 -3.80 3.65
C ASP A 135 21.45 -4.75 2.99
N ASN A 136 21.85 -6.01 2.85
CA ASN A 136 21.10 -7.01 2.09
C ASN A 136 20.22 -7.92 2.96
N ASP A 137 19.96 -7.54 4.22
CA ASP A 137 19.07 -8.26 5.12
C ASP A 137 17.62 -8.22 4.64
N ASN A 138 16.91 -9.34 4.81
CA ASN A 138 15.49 -9.47 4.48
C ASN A 138 14.88 -10.72 5.12
N GLU A 139 13.56 -10.80 5.08
CA GLU A 139 12.76 -11.96 5.52
C GLU A 139 11.87 -12.45 4.36
N GLY A 140 12.43 -12.50 3.15
CA GLY A 140 11.78 -13.05 1.96
C GLY A 140 12.08 -14.53 1.79
N HIS A 141 11.07 -15.39 1.95
CA HIS A 141 11.27 -16.84 1.92
C HIS A 141 10.72 -17.45 0.63
N SER A 142 11.62 -17.81 -0.29
CA SER A 142 11.23 -18.33 -1.62
C SER A 142 10.29 -19.53 -1.55
N GLY A 143 9.18 -19.45 -2.28
CA GLY A 143 8.13 -20.49 -2.29
C GLY A 143 7.23 -20.55 -1.05
N ALA A 144 7.42 -19.67 -0.07
CA ALA A 144 6.64 -19.70 1.16
C ALA A 144 5.21 -19.19 0.95
N THR A 145 4.24 -19.94 1.48
CA THR A 145 2.85 -19.49 1.67
C THR A 145 2.75 -18.52 2.85
N ILE A 146 1.62 -17.82 2.98
CA ILE A 146 1.34 -16.90 4.08
C ILE A 146 1.56 -17.58 5.46
N ALA A 147 1.12 -18.83 5.61
CA ALA A 147 1.28 -19.58 6.86
C ALA A 147 2.75 -19.85 7.18
N GLN A 148 3.57 -20.16 6.18
CA GLN A 148 5.01 -20.37 6.37
C GLN A 148 5.73 -19.05 6.66
N ILE A 149 5.36 -17.96 5.98
CA ILE A 149 5.88 -16.60 6.26
C ILE A 149 5.59 -16.20 7.72
N GLN A 150 4.40 -16.54 8.24
CA GLN A 150 4.08 -16.35 9.65
C GLN A 150 5.01 -17.16 10.57
N GLN A 151 5.25 -18.43 10.26
CA GLN A 151 6.17 -19.26 11.05
C GLN A 151 7.60 -18.71 11.00
N PHE A 152 8.10 -18.32 9.84
CA PHE A 152 9.45 -17.78 9.72
C PHE A 152 9.61 -16.46 10.48
N SER A 153 8.67 -15.52 10.32
CA SER A 153 8.74 -14.22 10.99
C SER A 153 8.66 -14.30 12.52
N THR A 154 7.99 -15.33 13.06
CA THR A 154 7.85 -15.54 14.51
C THR A 154 8.95 -16.41 15.12
N ASN A 155 9.51 -17.35 14.35
CA ASN A 155 10.55 -18.27 14.83
C ASN A 155 11.98 -17.78 14.52
N SER A 156 12.13 -16.80 13.64
CA SER A 156 13.40 -16.13 13.38
C SER A 156 13.57 -14.90 14.27
N ALA A 157 14.72 -14.22 14.16
CA ALA A 157 14.95 -12.96 14.86
C ALA A 157 14.17 -11.78 14.26
N ALA A 158 13.41 -11.97 13.16
CA ALA A 158 12.77 -10.89 12.41
C ALA A 158 11.79 -10.03 13.25
N LEU A 159 10.71 -10.61 13.78
CA LEU A 159 9.79 -9.87 14.65
C LEU A 159 10.36 -9.62 16.06
N PRO A 160 11.11 -10.56 16.68
CA PRO A 160 11.79 -10.29 17.95
C PRO A 160 12.77 -9.11 17.91
N ALA A 161 13.36 -8.79 16.75
CA ALA A 161 14.20 -7.60 16.58
C ALA A 161 13.41 -6.28 16.57
N ARG A 162 12.08 -6.32 16.72
CA ARG A 162 11.22 -5.15 16.92
C ARG A 162 11.37 -4.10 15.80
N PRO A 163 11.09 -4.44 14.52
CA PRO A 163 11.01 -3.43 13.47
C PRO A 163 10.01 -2.32 13.84
N ASN A 164 10.32 -1.09 13.46
CA ASN A 164 9.36 0.03 13.52
C ASN A 164 8.60 0.22 12.19
N LEU A 165 9.06 -0.44 11.11
CA LEU A 165 8.40 -0.48 9.81
C LEU A 165 8.46 -1.90 9.24
N VAL A 166 7.32 -2.46 8.89
CA VAL A 166 7.22 -3.78 8.23
C VAL A 166 6.59 -3.60 6.85
N LEU A 167 7.25 -4.11 5.82
CA LEU A 167 6.70 -4.20 4.46
C LEU A 167 6.31 -5.65 4.21
N LEU A 168 5.02 -5.92 4.06
CA LEU A 168 4.49 -7.26 3.91
C LEU A 168 3.89 -7.46 2.51
N MET A 169 4.44 -8.39 1.75
CA MET A 169 3.79 -8.94 0.57
C MET A 169 3.77 -10.46 0.66
N ALA A 170 2.57 -11.03 0.77
CA ALA A 170 2.39 -12.47 0.94
C ALA A 170 1.09 -12.93 0.27
N GLY A 171 1.13 -14.15 -0.30
CA GLY A 171 -0.02 -14.79 -0.92
C GLY A 171 0.22 -15.29 -2.33
N THR A 172 1.35 -14.97 -2.97
CA THR A 172 1.68 -15.45 -4.32
C THR A 172 1.62 -16.97 -4.38
N ASN A 173 2.28 -17.66 -3.45
CA ASN A 173 2.31 -19.12 -3.39
C ASN A 173 0.97 -19.74 -2.96
N ASP A 174 0.17 -19.05 -2.13
CA ASP A 174 -1.19 -19.48 -1.81
C ASP A 174 -2.08 -19.45 -3.06
N VAL A 175 -2.00 -18.37 -3.85
CA VAL A 175 -2.75 -18.23 -5.10
C VAL A 175 -2.27 -19.23 -6.14
N PHE A 176 -0.95 -19.39 -6.29
CA PHE A 176 -0.35 -20.35 -7.22
C PHE A 176 -0.77 -21.80 -6.87
N GLY A 177 -0.81 -22.13 -5.58
CA GLY A 177 -1.29 -23.43 -5.07
C GLY A 177 -2.82 -23.57 -5.02
N GLY A 178 -3.59 -22.60 -5.52
CA GLY A 178 -5.06 -22.65 -5.60
C GLY A 178 -5.82 -22.35 -4.29
N SER A 179 -5.14 -21.89 -3.24
CA SER A 179 -5.70 -21.65 -1.90
C SER A 179 -6.21 -20.21 -1.68
N ILE A 180 -7.08 -19.73 -2.57
CA ILE A 180 -7.48 -18.30 -2.65
C ILE A 180 -8.43 -17.89 -1.50
N SER A 181 -9.49 -18.68 -1.25
CA SER A 181 -10.59 -18.28 -0.36
C SER A 181 -10.17 -18.11 1.11
N THR A 182 -9.16 -18.85 1.55
CA THR A 182 -8.65 -18.83 2.92
C THR A 182 -7.39 -17.99 3.09
N GLY A 183 -6.81 -17.51 1.98
CA GLY A 183 -5.63 -16.65 1.97
C GLY A 183 -5.80 -15.37 2.80
N PRO A 184 -6.89 -14.58 2.62
CA PRO A 184 -7.11 -13.36 3.40
C PRO A 184 -7.19 -13.60 4.91
N ASN A 185 -7.75 -14.74 5.35
CA ASN A 185 -7.80 -15.10 6.79
C ASN A 185 -6.40 -15.44 7.33
N ARG A 186 -5.58 -16.14 6.55
CA ARG A 186 -4.18 -16.39 6.90
C ARG A 186 -3.39 -15.08 6.96
N LEU A 187 -3.61 -14.17 6.01
CA LEU A 187 -2.96 -12.85 6.01
C LEU A 187 -3.38 -12.04 7.23
N SER A 188 -4.67 -12.07 7.57
CA SER A 188 -5.20 -11.46 8.80
C SER A 188 -4.48 -11.98 10.04
N THR A 189 -4.28 -13.30 10.15
CA THR A 189 -3.59 -13.94 11.28
C THR A 189 -2.09 -13.55 11.32
N LEU A 190 -1.44 -13.45 10.17
CA LEU A 190 -0.07 -12.94 10.06
C LEU A 190 0.03 -11.48 10.53
N ILE A 191 -0.91 -10.63 10.11
CA ILE A 191 -0.99 -9.23 10.57
C ILE A 191 -1.15 -9.16 12.09
N ASP A 192 -1.99 -10.03 12.68
CA ASP A 192 -2.14 -10.09 14.13
C ASP A 192 -0.84 -10.50 14.84
N SER A 193 -0.07 -11.43 14.26
CA SER A 193 1.23 -11.83 14.79
C SER A 193 2.25 -10.67 14.75
N ILE A 194 2.24 -9.89 13.67
CA ILE A 194 3.09 -8.70 13.53
C ILE A 194 2.74 -7.67 14.60
N PHE A 195 1.47 -7.30 14.75
CA PHE A 195 1.06 -6.31 15.76
C PHE A 195 1.15 -6.84 17.20
N SER A 196 1.07 -8.16 17.41
CA SER A 196 1.32 -8.75 18.73
C SER A 196 2.80 -8.65 19.12
N ALA A 197 3.72 -8.89 18.18
CA ALA A 197 5.15 -8.80 18.45
C ALA A 197 5.66 -7.36 18.43
N CYS A 198 5.09 -6.51 17.58
CA CYS A 198 5.49 -5.14 17.29
C CYS A 198 4.29 -4.17 17.29
N PRO A 199 3.58 -3.97 18.43
CA PRO A 199 2.45 -3.04 18.54
C PRO A 199 2.72 -1.62 18.06
N ASP A 200 3.97 -1.16 18.13
CA ASP A 200 4.36 0.21 17.77
C ASP A 200 4.79 0.36 16.30
N ALA A 201 4.84 -0.75 15.54
CA ALA A 201 5.30 -0.72 14.15
C ALA A 201 4.23 -0.15 13.21
N ALA A 202 4.67 0.60 12.20
CA ALA A 202 3.87 0.82 11.02
C ALA A 202 3.94 -0.41 10.10
N LEU A 203 2.79 -0.93 9.68
CA LEU A 203 2.70 -2.05 8.75
C LEU A 203 2.19 -1.55 7.39
N ILE A 204 2.92 -1.85 6.32
CA ILE A 204 2.46 -1.59 4.96
C ILE A 204 2.29 -2.94 4.27
N VAL A 205 1.06 -3.23 3.84
CA VAL A 205 0.70 -4.47 3.17
C VAL A 205 0.56 -4.19 1.68
N ALA A 206 1.23 -4.98 0.84
CA ALA A 206 1.11 -4.86 -0.61
C ALA A 206 0.01 -5.77 -1.18
N THR A 207 -0.62 -5.31 -2.26
CA THR A 207 -1.32 -6.21 -3.18
C THR A 207 -0.28 -7.07 -3.93
N LEU A 208 -0.66 -8.27 -4.36
CA LEU A 208 0.17 -9.09 -5.24
C LEU A 208 0.34 -8.43 -6.61
N ILE A 209 1.49 -8.68 -7.23
CA ILE A 209 1.76 -8.39 -8.63
C ILE A 209 1.05 -9.40 -9.56
N PRO A 210 1.00 -9.16 -10.89
CA PRO A 210 0.47 -10.13 -11.84
C PRO A 210 1.13 -11.51 -11.74
N LEU A 211 0.34 -12.55 -12.03
CA LEU A 211 0.80 -13.94 -12.07
C LEU A 211 0.32 -14.58 -13.37
N ASN A 212 1.25 -15.07 -14.21
CA ASN A 212 0.90 -15.73 -15.45
C ASN A 212 0.07 -16.98 -15.18
N GLY A 213 -1.09 -17.09 -15.86
CA GLY A 213 -2.04 -18.18 -15.65
C GLY A 213 -2.88 -18.09 -14.36
N GLY A 214 -2.65 -17.08 -13.50
CA GLY A 214 -3.32 -16.91 -12.21
C GLY A 214 -3.99 -15.55 -11.99
N GLN A 215 -4.09 -14.70 -13.02
CA GLN A 215 -4.49 -13.29 -12.84
C GLN A 215 -5.85 -13.10 -12.18
N SER A 216 -6.88 -13.86 -12.56
CA SER A 216 -8.22 -13.72 -11.95
C SER A 216 -8.21 -14.05 -10.45
N SER A 217 -7.38 -15.00 -10.05
CA SER A 217 -7.16 -15.37 -8.65
C SER A 217 -6.40 -14.29 -7.88
N VAL A 218 -5.39 -13.69 -8.52
CA VAL A 218 -4.67 -12.52 -8.01
C VAL A 218 -5.62 -11.34 -7.81
N ASP A 219 -6.47 -11.04 -8.79
CA ASP A 219 -7.43 -9.93 -8.71
C ASP A 219 -8.42 -10.12 -7.55
N THR A 220 -8.94 -11.34 -7.41
CA THR A 220 -9.83 -11.73 -6.30
C THR A 220 -9.13 -11.57 -4.94
N TYR A 221 -7.91 -12.07 -4.83
CA TYR A 221 -7.12 -11.96 -3.60
C TYR A 221 -6.81 -10.49 -3.26
N ASN A 222 -6.38 -9.69 -4.26
CA ASN A 222 -6.04 -8.28 -4.08
C ASN A 222 -7.24 -7.44 -3.66
N GLN A 223 -8.44 -7.75 -4.15
CA GLN A 223 -9.68 -7.12 -3.68
C GLN A 223 -9.91 -7.41 -2.19
N ALA A 224 -9.73 -8.65 -1.76
CA ALA A 224 -9.88 -9.04 -0.35
C ALA A 224 -8.81 -8.40 0.55
N VAL A 225 -7.55 -8.35 0.12
CA VAL A 225 -6.46 -7.66 0.85
C VAL A 225 -6.76 -6.17 1.01
N THR A 226 -7.24 -5.52 -0.06
CA THR A 226 -7.62 -4.10 -0.04
C THR A 226 -8.70 -3.85 1.02
N GLN A 227 -9.74 -4.68 1.06
CA GLN A 227 -10.81 -4.58 2.06
C GLN A 227 -10.31 -4.85 3.48
N LEU A 228 -9.48 -5.87 3.68
CA LEU A 228 -8.90 -6.23 4.98
C LEU A 228 -8.07 -5.07 5.55
N VAL A 229 -7.18 -4.48 4.75
CA VAL A 229 -6.34 -3.36 5.18
C VAL A 229 -7.19 -2.13 5.48
N ALA A 230 -8.20 -1.83 4.66
CA ALA A 230 -9.11 -0.71 4.91
C ALA A 230 -9.88 -0.88 6.23
N GLN A 231 -10.39 -2.09 6.51
CA GLN A 231 -11.08 -2.41 7.77
C GLN A 231 -10.16 -2.24 8.98
N ARG A 232 -8.93 -2.77 8.90
CA ARG A 232 -7.94 -2.68 9.99
C ARG A 232 -7.47 -1.24 10.25
N LYS A 233 -7.27 -0.46 9.20
CA LYS A 233 -6.99 0.98 9.31
C LYS A 233 -8.15 1.73 9.96
N ALA A 234 -9.40 1.45 9.57
CA ALA A 234 -10.59 2.04 10.17
C ALA A 234 -10.76 1.65 11.66
N ALA A 235 -10.25 0.49 12.05
CA ALA A 235 -10.17 0.05 13.45
C ALA A 235 -9.00 0.68 14.23
N GLY A 236 -8.25 1.61 13.63
CA GLY A 236 -7.19 2.37 14.30
C GLY A 236 -5.80 1.73 14.27
N GLN A 237 -5.61 0.60 13.57
CA GLN A 237 -4.27 0.01 13.42
C GLN A 237 -3.40 0.89 12.50
N HIS A 238 -2.09 0.96 12.79
CA HIS A 238 -1.09 1.65 11.97
C HIS A 238 -0.76 0.85 10.71
N ILE A 239 -1.76 0.69 9.83
CA ILE A 239 -1.68 -0.14 8.63
C ILE A 239 -2.07 0.66 7.38
N LEU A 240 -1.26 0.54 6.32
CA LEU A 240 -1.55 1.10 5.00
C LEU A 240 -1.44 0.04 3.91
N LEU A 241 -2.11 0.29 2.78
CA LEU A 241 -2.03 -0.55 1.59
C LEU A 241 -1.05 0.07 0.60
N ALA A 242 -0.09 -0.71 0.09
CA ALA A 242 0.69 -0.37 -1.10
C ALA A 242 0.13 -1.12 -2.32
N SER A 243 -0.38 -0.38 -3.30
CA SER A 243 -0.84 -0.98 -4.55
C SER A 243 0.32 -1.27 -5.48
N MET A 244 0.45 -2.52 -5.92
CA MET A 244 1.45 -2.98 -6.89
C MET A 244 0.92 -2.96 -8.33
N ALA A 245 -0.19 -2.26 -8.59
CA ALA A 245 -0.87 -2.25 -9.89
C ALA A 245 -0.06 -1.65 -11.06
N SER A 246 1.05 -0.97 -10.79
CA SER A 246 1.95 -0.45 -11.83
C SER A 246 2.83 -1.54 -12.46
N ILE A 247 2.95 -2.71 -11.82
CA ILE A 247 3.64 -3.88 -12.33
C ILE A 247 2.69 -4.62 -13.29
N THR A 248 3.19 -4.93 -14.47
CA THR A 248 2.46 -5.61 -15.55
C THR A 248 3.11 -6.95 -15.87
N ALA A 249 2.46 -7.79 -16.69
CA ALA A 249 3.05 -9.06 -17.13
C ALA A 249 4.38 -8.87 -17.89
N GLY A 250 4.59 -7.73 -18.57
CA GLY A 250 5.86 -7.39 -19.24
C GLY A 250 6.99 -7.02 -18.29
N ASP A 251 6.67 -6.80 -17.00
CA ASP A 251 7.65 -6.55 -15.95
C ASP A 251 8.08 -7.85 -15.23
N LEU A 252 7.61 -9.02 -15.69
CA LEU A 252 7.96 -10.33 -15.12
C LEU A 252 9.05 -11.01 -15.96
N ALA A 253 10.02 -11.63 -15.30
CA ALA A 253 11.10 -12.37 -15.96
C ALA A 253 10.68 -13.79 -16.38
N ASP A 254 9.92 -14.47 -15.52
CA ASP A 254 9.52 -15.87 -15.69
C ASP A 254 7.99 -16.08 -15.63
N GLY A 255 7.22 -14.98 -15.54
CA GLY A 255 5.78 -15.00 -15.37
C GLY A 255 5.30 -15.05 -13.92
N VAL A 256 6.20 -15.03 -12.94
CA VAL A 256 5.92 -14.95 -11.50
C VAL A 256 6.70 -13.81 -10.87
N HIS A 257 8.00 -13.75 -11.11
CA HIS A 257 8.92 -12.83 -10.46
C HIS A 257 9.18 -11.59 -11.34
N PRO A 258 9.27 -10.39 -10.75
CA PRO A 258 9.66 -9.19 -11.47
C PRO A 258 11.07 -9.30 -12.07
N ASN A 259 11.28 -8.67 -13.21
CA ASN A 259 12.62 -8.31 -13.68
C ASN A 259 13.12 -7.03 -12.96
N ASP A 260 14.34 -6.59 -13.27
CA ASP A 260 14.95 -5.40 -12.68
C ASP A 260 14.05 -4.15 -12.77
N GLY A 261 13.38 -3.94 -13.91
CA GLY A 261 12.45 -2.83 -14.10
C GLY A 261 11.19 -2.95 -13.24
N GLY A 262 10.64 -4.16 -13.12
CA GLY A 262 9.51 -4.46 -12.25
C GLY A 262 9.84 -4.22 -10.78
N TYR A 263 11.02 -4.62 -10.32
CA TYR A 263 11.47 -4.36 -8.94
C TYR A 263 11.65 -2.87 -8.64
N VAL A 264 12.13 -2.07 -9.61
CA VAL A 264 12.16 -0.60 -9.46
C VAL A 264 10.75 -0.02 -9.33
N LYS A 265 9.77 -0.54 -10.08
CA LYS A 265 8.37 -0.12 -9.93
C LYS A 265 7.81 -0.47 -8.55
N MET A 266 8.14 -1.63 -8.00
CA MET A 266 7.75 -2.01 -6.64
C MET A 266 8.33 -1.06 -5.60
N ALA A 267 9.61 -0.68 -5.70
CA ALA A 267 10.21 0.31 -4.81
C ALA A 267 9.46 1.65 -4.85
N ASN A 268 9.11 2.11 -6.05
CA ASN A 268 8.32 3.34 -6.26
C ASN A 268 6.87 3.23 -5.76
N ALA A 269 6.32 2.02 -5.63
CA ALA A 269 5.01 1.80 -5.04
C ALA A 269 5.07 1.81 -3.49
N TRP A 270 6.13 1.24 -2.90
CA TRP A 270 6.34 1.25 -1.45
C TRP A 270 6.60 2.65 -0.90
N PHE A 271 7.52 3.38 -1.52
CA PHE A 271 8.05 4.64 -1.02
C PHE A 271 7.00 5.69 -0.60
N PRO A 272 6.02 6.08 -1.44
CA PRO A 272 5.04 7.10 -1.05
C PRO A 272 4.14 6.66 0.11
N VAL A 273 3.92 5.35 0.29
CA VAL A 273 3.12 4.83 1.41
C VAL A 273 3.92 4.84 2.71
N ILE A 274 5.24 4.62 2.64
CA ILE A 274 6.15 4.82 3.78
C ILE A 274 6.16 6.29 4.20
N GLN A 275 6.24 7.21 3.24
CA GLN A 275 6.16 8.64 3.52
C GLN A 275 4.82 9.02 4.17
N GLN A 276 3.72 8.40 3.72
CA GLN A 276 2.41 8.61 4.36
C GLN A 276 2.38 8.09 5.81
N ALA A 277 2.92 6.90 6.08
CA ALA A 277 3.01 6.37 7.44
C ALA A 277 3.86 7.29 8.35
N ALA A 278 4.98 7.82 7.84
CA ALA A 278 5.81 8.79 8.53
C ALA A 278 5.06 10.10 8.80
N ALA A 279 4.37 10.64 7.80
CA ALA A 279 3.58 11.87 7.92
C ALA A 279 2.45 11.72 8.95
N ASN A 280 1.87 10.52 9.09
CA ASN A 280 0.89 10.21 10.13
C ASN A 280 1.50 10.06 11.53
N GLY A 281 2.83 10.11 11.67
CA GLY A 281 3.55 9.88 12.92
C GLY A 281 3.57 8.44 13.39
N TRP A 282 3.31 7.48 12.49
CA TRP A 282 3.22 6.05 12.84
C TRP A 282 4.58 5.36 12.91
N ILE A 283 5.61 5.96 12.29
CA ILE A 283 6.98 5.44 12.32
C ILE A 283 7.74 6.13 13.45
N GLY A 284 7.72 5.53 14.63
CA GLY A 284 8.51 5.98 15.79
C GLY A 284 9.98 5.58 15.71
N GLN A 285 10.78 5.99 16.69
CA GLN A 285 12.16 5.48 16.83
C GLN A 285 12.15 3.96 17.13
N PRO A 286 13.14 3.19 16.66
CA PRO A 286 13.26 1.79 17.05
C PRO A 286 13.40 1.66 18.57
N VAL A 287 12.68 0.72 19.16
CA VAL A 287 12.74 0.38 20.59
C VAL A 287 13.60 -0.85 20.87
#